data_AF-A0A527ZNF2-F1
#
_entry.id   AF-A0A527ZNF2-F1
#
_cell.length_a   1.000
_cell.length_b   1.000
_cell.length_c   1.000
_cell.angle_alpha   90.00
_cell.angle_beta   90.00
_cell.angle_gamma   90.00
#
_symmetry.space_group_name_H-M   'P 1'
#
loop_
_entity.id
_entity.type
_entity.pdbx_description
1 polymer ?
#
loop_
_entity_poly.entity_id
_entity_poly.type
_entity_poly.pdbx_seq_one_letter_code
_entity_poly.pdbx_strand_id
1 'polypeptide(L)' 'MSEAIRIAIGAPLSGNAAALGAEMKQAIELAVEEQNADGGIAGFPVMVEGADDRGKVETGR' A
#
# COMPACT_ATOMS: atom_id res chain seq x y z
N MET A 1 4.12 -17.23 -14.69
CA MET A 1 3.70 -16.07 -13.90
C MET A 1 4.95 -15.34 -13.51
N SER A 2 5.11 -14.06 -13.87
CA SER A 2 6.19 -13.24 -13.33
C SER A 2 5.98 -13.12 -11.82
N GLU A 3 7.06 -13.29 -11.05
CA GLU A 3 7.06 -13.04 -9.62
C GLU A 3 6.80 -11.55 -9.39
N ALA A 4 5.94 -11.20 -8.44
CA ALA A 4 5.59 -9.80 -8.15
C ALA A 4 6.09 -9.44 -6.77
N ILE A 5 6.63 -8.23 -6.62
CA ILE A 5 7.00 -7.69 -5.31
C ILE A 5 5.70 -7.27 -4.62
N ARG A 6 5.33 -7.95 -3.55
CA ARG A 6 4.09 -7.69 -2.80
C ARG A 6 4.41 -6.90 -1.55
N ILE A 7 3.74 -5.77 -1.37
CA ILE A 7 3.92 -4.87 -0.23
C ILE A 7 2.56 -4.60 0.42
N ALA A 8 2.47 -4.75 1.73
CA ALA A 8 1.30 -4.35 2.50
C ALA A 8 1.41 -2.89 2.95
N ILE A 9 0.31 -2.15 2.88
CA ILE A 9 0.16 -0.79 3.41
C ILE A 9 -0.59 -0.89 4.73
N GLY A 10 0.14 -0.89 5.85
CA GLY A 10 -0.44 -0.72 7.17
C GLY A 10 -0.86 0.73 7.37
N ALA A 11 -2.17 0.98 7.44
CA ALA A 11 -2.71 2.31 7.67
C ALA A 11 -4.04 2.24 8.43
N PRO A 12 -4.43 3.32 9.14
CA PRO A 12 -5.75 3.41 9.73
C PRO A 12 -6.77 3.64 8.61
N LEU A 13 -7.32 2.57 8.05
CA LEU A 13 -8.33 2.64 6.98
C LEU A 13 -9.75 2.73 7.55
N SER A 14 -9.89 2.58 8.86
CA SER A 14 -11.12 2.85 9.61
C SER A 14 -10.87 3.63 10.90
N GLY A 15 -11.94 4.11 11.54
CA GLY A 15 -11.90 4.88 12.77
C GLY A 15 -11.57 6.37 12.54
N ASN A 16 -11.09 7.05 13.59
CA ASN A 16 -10.95 8.51 13.59
C ASN A 16 -9.87 9.02 12.62
N ALA A 17 -8.89 8.18 12.27
CA ALA A 17 -7.80 8.52 11.36
C ALA A 17 -8.01 7.97 9.93
N ALA A 18 -9.22 7.49 9.60
CA ALA A 18 -9.53 6.88 8.30
C ALA A 18 -9.19 7.77 7.10
N ALA A 19 -9.45 9.07 7.20
CA ALA A 19 -9.14 10.03 6.12
C ALA A 19 -7.63 10.06 5.81
N LEU A 20 -6.80 10.15 6.85
CA LEU A 20 -5.34 10.10 6.70
C LEU A 20 -4.87 8.78 6.09
N GLY A 21 -5.38 7.64 6.58
CA GLY A 21 -5.00 6.34 6.05
C GLY A 21 -5.42 6.15 4.59
N ALA A 22 -6.58 6.70 4.19
CA ALA A 22 -7.03 6.69 2.80
C ALA A 22 -6.13 7.54 1.89
N GLU A 23 -5.75 8.75 2.32
CA GLU A 23 -4.82 9.62 1.60
C GLU A 23 -3.44 8.95 1.44
N MET A 24 -2.92 8.32 2.49
CA MET A 24 -1.66 7.55 2.44
C MET A 24 -1.75 6.39 1.45
N LYS A 25 -2.83 5.61 1.51
CA LYS A 25 -3.05 4.48 0.59
C LYS A 25 -3.08 4.95 -0.87
N GLN A 26 -3.83 6.01 -1.16
CA GLN A 26 -3.94 6.56 -2.52
C GLN A 26 -2.60 7.08 -3.04
N ALA A 27 -1.80 7.76 -2.20
CA ALA A 27 -0.48 8.23 -2.59
C ALA A 27 0.47 7.07 -2.93
N ILE A 28 0.41 5.96 -2.17
CA ILE A 28 1.23 4.77 -2.44
C ILE A 28 0.76 4.06 -3.71
N GLU A 29 -0.55 3.90 -3.91
CA GLU A 29 -1.12 3.31 -5.12
C GLU A 29 -0.71 4.08 -6.38
N LEU A 30 -0.75 5.42 -6.33
CA LEU A 30 -0.29 6.28 -7.43
C LEU A 30 1.21 6.10 -7.72
N ALA A 31 2.06 6.12 -6.70
CA ALA A 31 3.50 5.92 -6.88
C ALA A 31 3.84 4.53 -7.45
N VAL A 32 3.06 3.50 -7.09
CA VAL A 32 3.19 2.14 -7.62
C VAL A 32 2.76 2.07 -9.07
N GLU A 33 1.68 2.77 -9.45
CA GLU A 33 1.24 2.88 -10.83
C GLU A 33 2.33 3.51 -11.71
N GLU A 34 2.89 4.65 -11.26
CA GLU A 34 4.00 5.34 -11.94
C GLU A 34 5.23 4.43 -12.06
N GLN A 35 5.63 3.76 -10.96
CA GLN A 35 6.79 2.86 -10.97
C GLN A 35 6.59 1.66 -11.89
N ASN A 36 5.40 1.08 -11.93
CA ASN A 36 5.08 -0.03 -12.82
C ASN A 36 5.04 0.39 -14.29
N ALA A 37 4.61 1.63 -14.59
CA ALA A 37 4.71 2.21 -15.93
C ALA A 37 6.18 2.36 -16.38
N ASP A 38 7.09 2.63 -15.45
CA ASP A 38 8.54 2.71 -15.68
C ASP A 38 9.27 1.34 -15.66
N GLY A 39 8.52 0.23 -15.66
CA GLY A 39 9.07 -1.13 -15.74
C GLY A 39 9.22 -1.85 -14.40
N GLY A 40 8.61 -1.33 -13.34
CA GLY A 40 8.59 -1.95 -12.01
C GLY A 40 9.91 -1.80 -11.27
N ILE A 41 10.16 -2.65 -10.27
CA ILE A 41 11.40 -2.64 -9.48
C ILE A 41 12.24 -3.85 -9.88
N ALA A 42 13.45 -3.60 -10.39
CA ALA A 42 14.35 -4.64 -10.92
C ALA A 42 13.68 -5.54 -11.99
N GLY A 43 12.74 -4.98 -12.77
CA GLY A 43 11.99 -5.71 -13.79
C GLY A 43 10.80 -6.52 -13.26
N PHE A 44 10.49 -6.44 -11.97
CA PHE A 44 9.34 -7.09 -11.36
C PHE A 44 8.21 -6.08 -11.11
N PRO A 45 6.96 -6.42 -11.46
CA PRO A 45 5.82 -5.57 -11.11
C PRO A 45 5.63 -5.52 -9.59
N VAL A 46 5.22 -4.36 -9.10
CA VAL A 46 4.90 -4.12 -7.69
C VAL A 46 3.38 -4.23 -7.51
N MET A 47 2.96 -4.95 -6.48
CA MET A 47 1.57 -5.04 -6.05
C MET A 47 1.46 -4.53 -4.61
N VAL A 48 0.50 -3.65 -4.37
CA VAL A 48 0.19 -3.15 -3.02
C VAL A 48 -1.20 -3.54 -2.57
N GLU A 49 -1.33 -3.83 -1.28
CA GLU A 49 -2.61 -4.14 -0.63
C GLU A 49 -2.72 -3.41 0.71
N GLY A 50 -3.88 -2.80 0.97
CA GLY A 50 -4.13 -2.11 2.23
C GLY A 50 -4.51 -3.05 3.36
N ALA A 51 -3.89 -2.88 4.53
CA ALA A 51 -4.23 -3.57 5.76
C ALA A 51 -4.66 -2.54 6.82
N ASP A 52 -5.90 -2.66 7.30
CA ASP A 52 -6.46 -1.74 8.29
C ASP A 52 -5.90 -2.03 9.69
N ASP A 53 -4.94 -1.22 10.13
CA ASP A 53 -4.35 -1.30 11.47
C ASP A 53 -5.15 -0.51 12.52
N ARG A 54 -6.13 0.30 12.08
CA ARG A 54 -6.96 1.19 12.91
C ARG A 54 -6.19 2.15 13.82
N GLY A 55 -4.91 2.41 13.53
CA GLY A 55 -4.01 3.22 14.35
C GLY A 55 -3.70 2.61 15.72
N LYS A 56 -3.74 1.27 15.84
CA LYS A 56 -3.57 0.54 17.09
C LYS A 56 -2.47 -0.50 16.98
N VAL A 57 -1.60 -0.55 17.99
CA VAL A 57 -0.49 -1.51 18.06
C VAL A 57 -1.00 -2.95 17.97
N GLU A 58 -2.16 -3.24 18.56
CA GLU A 58 -2.74 -4.58 18.61
C GLU A 58 -3.30 -5.05 17.26
N THR A 59 -3.63 -4.12 16.35
CA THR A 59 -4.12 -4.45 15.01
C THR A 59 -3.13 -4.18 13.88
N GLY A 60 -1.99 -3.55 14.15
CA GLY A 60 -0.85 -3.52 13.23
C GLY A 60 -0.24 -4.92 13.07
N ARG A 61 -0.19 -5.43 11.85
CA ARG A 61 0.39 -6.74 11.49
C ARG A 61 1.35 -6.60 10.33
#